data_AF-A0A814MVC0-F1
#
_entry.id   AF-A0A814MVC0-F1
#
_cell.length_a   1.000
_cell.length_b   1.000
_cell.length_c   1.000
_cell.angle_alpha   90.00
_cell.angle_beta   90.00
_cell.angle_gamma   90.00
#
_symmetry.space_group_name_H-M   'P 1'
#
loop_
_entity.id
_entity.type
_entity.pdbx_description
1 polymer ?
#
loop_
_entity_poly.entity_id
_entity_poly.type
_entity_poly.pdbx_seq_one_letter_code
_entity_poly.pdbx_strand_id
1 'polypeptide(L)'
;MLPIQTVRYAIPHIPKGETIINVGSVQAYDPSAEILDYAITKAAIVSFTKGLARKLLEKDIRVNYVKPEPVWTPLVMSLFPKN
;
A
#
# COMPACT_ATOMS: atom_id res chain seq x y z
N MET A 1 4.62 11.25 1.76
CA MET A 1 4.45 11.07 3.23
C MET A 1 3.78 9.71 3.50
N LEU A 2 4.43 8.66 2.99
CA LEU A 2 3.91 7.30 2.77
C LEU A 2 3.60 6.57 4.11
N PRO A 3 2.78 5.50 4.12
CA PRO A 3 2.20 4.75 5.27
C PRO A 3 3.02 4.54 6.56
N ILE A 4 4.33 4.74 6.53
CA ILE A 4 5.26 4.64 7.66
C ILE A 4 4.78 5.47 8.87
N GLN A 5 4.41 6.74 8.66
CA GLN A 5 4.00 7.61 9.79
C GLN A 5 2.64 7.18 10.36
N THR A 6 1.65 6.91 9.51
CA THR A 6 0.34 6.42 9.94
C THR A 6 0.47 5.14 10.77
N VAL A 7 1.22 4.16 10.28
CA VAL A 7 1.47 2.91 11.02
C VAL A 7 2.19 3.19 12.34
N ARG A 8 3.22 4.04 12.34
CA ARG A 8 3.98 4.37 13.56
C ARG A 8 3.08 4.90 14.66
N TYR A 9 2.16 5.81 14.34
CA TYR A 9 1.24 6.38 15.32
C TYR A 9 0.05 5.47 15.64
N ALA A 10 -0.34 4.58 14.73
CA ALA A 10 -1.44 3.64 14.96
C ALA A 10 -1.04 2.44 15.82
N ILE A 11 0.20 1.93 15.72
CA ILE A 11 0.67 0.72 16.42
C ILE A 11 0.31 0.67 17.92
N PRO A 12 0.45 1.74 18.72
CA PRO A 12 0.07 1.73 20.14
C PRO A 12 -1.42 1.44 20.40
N HIS A 13 -2.27 1.64 19.40
CA HIS A 13 -3.71 1.50 19.47
C HIS A 13 -4.24 0.23 18.79
N ILE A 14 -3.37 -0.65 18.28
CA ILE A 14 -3.76 -1.89 17.60
C ILE A 14 -3.64 -3.06 18.58
N PRO A 15 -4.77 -3.67 19.01
CA PRO A 15 -4.76 -4.86 19.85
C PRO A 15 -4.05 -6.07 19.21
N LYS A 16 -3.73 -7.05 20.07
CA LYS A 16 -3.26 -8.37 19.65
C LYS A 16 -4.31 -9.06 18.78
N GLY A 17 -3.90 -9.73 17.70
CA GLY A 17 -4.76 -10.47 16.78
C GLY A 17 -5.32 -9.63 15.61
N GLU A 18 -5.13 -8.31 15.66
CA GLU A 18 -5.67 -7.38 14.67
C GLU A 18 -4.85 -7.33 13.38
N THR A 19 -5.32 -6.54 12.41
CA THR A 19 -4.75 -6.50 11.06
C THR A 19 -4.61 -5.10 10.49
N ILE A 20 -3.48 -4.87 9.82
CA ILE A 20 -3.23 -3.71 8.97
C ILE A 20 -3.36 -4.14 7.51
N ILE A 21 -4.13 -3.40 6.71
CA ILE A 21 -4.27 -3.62 5.27
C ILE A 21 -3.84 -2.36 4.53
N ASN A 22 -2.83 -2.51 3.67
CA ASN A 22 -2.38 -1.44 2.78
C ASN A 22 -2.98 -1.59 1.37
N VAL A 23 -3.13 -0.48 0.64
CA VAL A 23 -3.58 -0.51 -0.76
C VAL A 23 -2.37 -0.36 -1.70
N GLY A 24 -1.99 -1.46 -2.34
CA GLY A 24 -0.98 -1.51 -3.40
C GLY A 24 -1.54 -1.04 -4.76
N SER A 25 -0.99 -1.58 -5.84
CA SER A 25 -1.46 -1.38 -7.22
C SER A 25 -0.77 -2.38 -8.14
N VAL A 26 -1.38 -2.71 -9.28
CA VAL A 26 -0.71 -3.40 -10.38
C VAL A 26 0.55 -2.65 -10.86
N GLN A 27 0.57 -1.32 -10.76
CA GLN A 27 1.73 -0.49 -11.13
C GLN A 27 2.99 -0.79 -10.29
N ALA A 28 2.86 -1.47 -9.15
CA ALA A 28 4.03 -1.94 -8.38
C ALA A 28 4.78 -3.10 -9.07
N TYR A 29 4.15 -3.75 -10.05
CA TYR A 29 4.62 -4.96 -10.73
C TYR A 29 4.77 -4.75 -12.23
N ASP A 30 3.83 -4.04 -12.84
CA ASP A 30 3.82 -3.69 -14.26
C ASP A 30 3.67 -2.17 -14.40
N PRO A 31 4.78 -1.41 -14.31
CA PRO A 31 4.74 0.05 -14.27
C PRO A 31 4.55 0.64 -15.67
N SER A 32 3.61 1.58 -15.82
CA SER A 32 3.50 2.39 -17.03
C SER A 32 4.35 3.67 -16.93
N ALA A 33 4.82 4.17 -18.07
CA ALA A 33 5.77 5.29 -18.12
C ALA A 33 5.13 6.61 -17.66
N GLU A 34 3.84 6.79 -17.89
CA GLU A 34 3.09 8.03 -17.65
C GLU A 34 2.91 8.34 -16.16
N ILE A 35 2.97 7.30 -15.31
CA ILE A 35 2.74 7.41 -13.85
C ILE A 35 3.84 6.66 -13.07
N LEU A 36 5.08 6.83 -13.51
CA LEU A 36 6.25 6.17 -12.93
C LEU A 36 6.45 6.53 -11.44
N ASP A 37 6.21 7.79 -11.07
CA ASP A 37 6.28 8.26 -9.70
C ASP A 37 5.28 7.52 -8.80
N TYR A 38 4.03 7.38 -9.26
CA TYR A 38 3.01 6.57 -8.61
C TYR A 38 3.46 5.11 -8.49
N ALA A 39 3.98 4.51 -9.56
CA ALA A 39 4.47 3.14 -9.57
C ALA A 39 5.56 2.90 -8.51
N ILE A 40 6.53 3.80 -8.39
CA ILE A 40 7.59 3.75 -7.37
C ILE A 40 6.97 3.73 -5.96
N THR A 41 5.99 4.61 -5.69
CA THR A 41 5.35 4.64 -4.37
C THR A 41 4.59 3.34 -4.07
N LYS A 42 3.95 2.72 -5.07
CA LYS A 42 3.21 1.47 -4.90
C LYS A 42 4.13 0.27 -4.70
N ALA A 43 5.27 0.23 -5.39
CA ALA A 43 6.33 -0.74 -5.12
C ALA A 43 6.88 -0.61 -3.69
N ALA A 44 7.08 0.62 -3.21
CA ALA A 44 7.51 0.87 -1.84
C ALA A 44 6.47 0.34 -0.82
N ILE A 45 5.17 0.47 -1.08
CA ILE A 45 4.11 -0.09 -0.21
C ILE A 45 4.18 -1.61 -0.14
N VAL A 46 4.45 -2.29 -1.26
CA VAL A 46 4.59 -3.76 -1.28
C VAL A 46 5.76 -4.20 -0.40
N SER A 47 6.93 -3.58 -0.58
CA SER A 47 8.12 -3.89 0.22
C SER A 47 7.91 -3.57 1.70
N PHE A 48 7.35 -2.39 2.00
CA PHE A 48 7.01 -1.95 3.34
C PHE A 48 6.07 -2.94 4.05
N THR A 49 5.03 -3.40 3.36
CA THR A 49 4.07 -4.36 3.92
C THR A 49 4.74 -5.67 4.32
N LYS A 50 5.60 -6.22 3.45
CA LYS A 50 6.35 -7.46 3.71
C LYS A 50 7.31 -7.29 4.90
N GLY A 51 8.03 -6.17 4.95
CA GLY A 51 8.95 -5.87 6.06
C GLY A 51 8.22 -5.65 7.38
N LEU A 52 7.11 -4.91 7.36
CA LEU A 52 6.31 -4.62 8.55
C LEU A 52 5.62 -5.87 9.11
N ALA A 53 5.12 -6.77 8.24
CA ALA A 53 4.54 -8.04 8.66
C ALA A 53 5.51 -8.86 9.51
N ARG A 54 6.79 -8.91 9.11
CA ARG A 54 7.84 -9.59 9.90
C ARG A 54 8.10 -8.86 11.22
N LYS A 55 8.16 -7.53 11.19
CA LYS A 55 8.42 -6.71 12.39
C LYS A 55 7.32 -6.81 13.46
N LEU A 56 6.07 -7.02 13.06
CA LEU A 56 4.93 -7.05 13.98
C LEU A 56 4.47 -8.47 14.36
N LEU A 57 5.19 -9.50 13.90
CA LEU A 57 4.85 -10.90 14.18
C LEU A 57 4.77 -11.21 15.68
N GLU A 58 5.74 -10.74 16.46
CA GLU A 58 5.77 -10.94 17.93
C GLU A 58 4.64 -10.22 18.67
N LYS A 59 4.03 -9.20 18.04
CA LYS A 59 2.85 -8.49 18.56
C LYS A 59 1.54 -9.15 18.12
N ASP A 60 1.60 -10.24 17.35
CA ASP A 60 0.46 -10.94 16.77
C ASP A 60 -0.45 -9.99 15.95
N ILE A 61 0.17 -9.09 15.18
CA ILE A 61 -0.52 -8.19 14.26
C ILE A 61 -0.17 -8.60 12.83
N ARG A 62 -1.20 -8.93 12.04
CA ARG A 62 -1.00 -9.30 10.64
C ARG A 62 -0.94 -8.05 9.78
N VAL A 63 -0.09 -8.07 8.76
CA VAL A 63 0.02 -6.96 7.80
C VAL A 63 -0.04 -7.51 6.39
N ASN A 64 -1.02 -7.06 5.61
CA ASN A 64 -1.24 -7.50 4.23
C ASN A 64 -1.50 -6.29 3.33
N TYR A 65 -1.53 -6.54 2.03
CA TYR A 65 -1.93 -5.53 1.05
C TYR A 65 -2.87 -6.14 0.01
N VAL A 66 -3.73 -5.28 -0.55
CA VAL A 66 -4.54 -5.60 -1.73
C VAL A 66 -3.87 -4.98 -2.95
N LYS A 67 -3.87 -5.68 -4.09
CA LYS A 67 -3.34 -5.19 -5.37
C LYS A 67 -4.49 -4.94 -6.35
N PRO A 68 -5.08 -3.74 -6.37
CA PRO A 68 -6.06 -3.40 -7.39
C PRO A 68 -5.41 -3.25 -8.76
N GLU A 69 -6.16 -3.66 -9.78
CA GLU A 69 -5.99 -3.26 -11.17
C GLU A 69 -6.77 -1.94 -11.42
N PRO A 70 -6.85 -1.41 -12.65
CA PRO A 70 -7.67 -0.23 -12.92
C PRO A 70 -9.13 -0.45 -12.49
N VAL A 71 -9.55 0.25 -11.43
CA VAL A 71 -10.92 0.24 -10.94
C VAL A 71 -11.56 1.58 -11.28
N TRP A 72 -12.80 1.55 -11.80
CA TRP A 72 -13.56 2.76 -12.10
C TRP A 72 -13.74 3.60 -10.82
N THR A 73 -12.91 4.64 -10.70
CA THR A 73 -12.84 5.57 -9.58
C THR A 73 -12.42 6.94 -10.12
N PRO A 74 -12.72 8.05 -9.42
CA PRO A 74 -12.26 9.38 -9.83
C PRO A 74 -10.74 9.47 -10.04
N LEU A 75 -9.94 8.75 -9.22
CA LEU A 75 -8.48 8.71 -9.36
C LEU A 75 -8.06 8.17 -10.73
N VAL A 76 -8.61 7.04 -11.16
CA VAL A 76 -8.23 6.42 -12.44
C VAL A 76 -8.59 7.34 -13.62
N MET A 77 -9.72 8.04 -13.55
CA MET A 77 -10.10 9.03 -14.58
C MET A 77 -9.13 10.21 -14.65
N SER A 78 -8.52 10.61 -13.53
CA SER A 78 -7.50 11.68 -13.52
C SER A 78 -6.11 11.21 -13.97
N LEU A 79 -5.77 9.94 -13.75
CA LEU A 79 -4.46 9.38 -14.13
C LEU A 79 -4.40 9.05 -15.62
N PHE A 80 -5.54 8.70 -16.22
CA PHE A 80 -5.67 8.36 -17.63
C PHE A 80 -6.83 9.17 -18.25
N PRO A 81 -6.65 10.48 -18.49
CA PRO A 81 -7.67 11.27 -19.15
C PRO A 81 -7.94 10.71 -20.54
N LYS A 82 -9.23 10.56 -20.88
CA LYS A 82 -9.61 10.29 -22.27
C LYS A 82 -9.40 11.57 -23.07
N ASN A 83 -8.54 11.49 -24.10
CA ASN A 83 -8.45 12.52 -25.14
C ASN A 83 -9.82 12.76 -25.77
#